data_AF-C2KY80-F1
#
_entry.id   AF-C2KY80-F1
#
_cell.length_a   1.000
_cell.length_b   1.000
_cell.length_c   1.000
_cell.angle_alpha   90.00
_cell.angle_beta   90.00
_cell.angle_gamma   90.00
#
_symmetry.space_group_name_H-M   'P 1'
#
loop_
_entity.id
_entity.type
_entity.pdbx_description
1 polymer ?
#
loop_
_entity_poly.entity_id
_entity_poly.type
_entity_poly.pdbx_seq_one_letter_code
_entity_poly.pdbx_strand_id
1 'polypeptide(L)'
;MEKQEYYLGLDMGTSSVGWAVTNTKYELLRKKGKDMWGIREFEEANSAAERRTNRVNRRRRQRQVVRLGLLKSYFSEEIAKIDPNFFIRLENSKYFLEDKDERVRTKNGVFNDDTYKDVDYYREYPTIFHLRKALLDIDSTGEKYDVRLVYLALSNMFKHRGHFLLNAEGDALNTEQVDLVYQE
;
A
#
# COMPACT_ATOMS: atom_id res chain seq x y z
N MET A 1 -44.20 5.66 -48.35
CA MET A 1 -42.74 5.84 -48.36
C MET A 1 -42.17 4.66 -49.11
N GLU A 2 -41.57 4.87 -50.28
CA GLU A 2 -40.99 3.76 -51.04
C GLU A 2 -39.83 3.11 -50.28
N LYS A 3 -39.75 1.79 -50.34
CA LYS A 3 -38.69 1.01 -49.71
C LYS A 3 -37.53 0.94 -50.71
N GLN A 4 -36.46 1.66 -50.42
CA GLN A 4 -35.25 1.66 -51.26
C GLN A 4 -34.21 0.70 -50.67
N GLU A 5 -33.70 -0.20 -51.51
CA GLU A 5 -32.59 -1.08 -51.15
C GLU A 5 -31.26 -0.31 -51.20
N TYR A 6 -30.37 -0.61 -50.25
CA TYR A 6 -29.06 0.02 -50.11
C TYR A 6 -28.05 -0.95 -49.48
N TYR A 7 -26.77 -0.66 -49.68
CA TYR A 7 -25.66 -1.31 -48.97
C TYR A 7 -25.06 -0.34 -47.94
N LEU A 8 -24.63 -0.88 -46.80
CA LEU A 8 -23.90 -0.14 -45.76
C LEU A 8 -22.53 -0.82 -45.56
N GLY A 9 -21.47 -0.10 -45.89
CA GLY A 9 -20.11 -0.48 -45.53
C GLY A 9 -19.75 0.09 -44.16
N LEU A 10 -19.13 -0.74 -43.32
CA LEU A 10 -18.58 -0.34 -42.03
C LEU A 10 -17.11 -0.79 -41.96
N ASP A 11 -16.23 0.14 -41.61
CA ASP A 11 -14.82 -0.12 -41.33
C ASP A 11 -14.55 0.19 -39.87
N MET A 12 -14.37 -0.85 -39.05
CA MET A 12 -14.29 -0.74 -37.58
C MET A 12 -12.84 -0.85 -37.12
N GLY A 13 -12.23 0.30 -36.87
CA GLY A 13 -10.92 0.44 -36.24
C GLY A 13 -10.97 0.47 -34.71
N THR A 14 -9.80 0.59 -34.08
CA THR A 14 -9.66 0.64 -32.61
C THR A 14 -10.08 1.98 -31.99
N SER A 15 -10.09 3.05 -32.79
CA SER A 15 -10.43 4.42 -32.38
C SER A 15 -11.33 5.14 -33.38
N SER A 16 -11.79 4.44 -34.43
CA SER A 16 -12.71 5.02 -35.40
C SER A 16 -13.62 3.98 -36.04
N VAL A 17 -14.82 4.40 -36.46
CA VAL A 17 -15.71 3.62 -37.32
C VAL A 17 -16.02 4.44 -38.57
N GLY A 18 -15.46 4.03 -39.70
CA GLY A 18 -15.83 4.53 -41.02
C GLY A 18 -17.16 3.91 -41.47
N TRP A 19 -17.99 4.68 -42.15
CA TRP A 19 -19.24 4.18 -42.74
C TRP A 19 -19.53 4.84 -44.09
N ALA A 20 -20.14 4.08 -45.00
CA ALA A 20 -20.61 4.59 -46.29
C ALA A 20 -21.86 3.83 -46.75
N VAL A 21 -22.81 4.54 -47.35
CA VAL A 21 -24.07 3.99 -47.84
C VAL A 21 -24.17 4.14 -49.35
N THR A 22 -24.31 3.03 -50.06
CA THR A 22 -24.45 3.01 -51.52
C THR A 22 -25.79 2.42 -51.96
N ASN A 23 -26.22 2.75 -53.17
CA ASN A 23 -27.33 2.05 -53.83
C ASN A 23 -26.85 0.71 -54.43
N THR A 24 -27.75 -0.04 -55.08
CA THR A 24 -27.44 -1.32 -55.74
C THR A 24 -26.49 -1.20 -56.94
N LYS A 25 -26.20 0.02 -57.42
CA LYS A 25 -25.20 0.32 -58.46
C LYS A 25 -23.85 0.75 -57.88
N TYR A 26 -23.69 0.68 -56.55
CA TYR A 26 -22.51 1.11 -55.82
C TYR A 26 -22.24 2.64 -55.87
N GLU A 27 -23.27 3.44 -56.14
CA GLU A 27 -23.18 4.89 -56.10
C GLU A 27 -23.51 5.39 -54.68
N LEU A 28 -22.75 6.36 -54.19
CA LEU A 28 -22.94 6.92 -52.85
C LEU A 28 -24.28 7.65 -52.74
N LEU A 29 -25.07 7.30 -51.72
CA LEU A 29 -26.36 7.95 -51.50
C LEU A 29 -26.19 9.36 -50.95
N ARG A 30 -27.07 10.28 -51.35
CA ARG A 30 -27.14 11.64 -50.81
C ARG A 30 -28.50 11.87 -50.17
N LYS A 31 -28.52 12.40 -48.94
CA LYS A 31 -29.75 12.72 -48.21
C LYS A 31 -29.63 14.07 -47.53
N LYS A 32 -30.63 14.93 -47.71
CA LYS A 32 -30.66 16.31 -47.17
C LYS A 32 -29.38 17.10 -47.51
N GLY A 33 -28.90 16.97 -48.75
CA GLY A 33 -27.73 17.68 -49.23
C GLY A 33 -26.38 17.17 -48.72
N LYS A 34 -26.34 16.05 -47.97
CA LYS A 34 -25.10 15.42 -47.48
C LYS A 34 -24.92 14.05 -48.08
N ASP A 35 -23.68 13.74 -48.44
CA ASP A 35 -23.30 12.40 -48.87
C ASP A 35 -23.31 11.46 -47.66
N MET A 36 -23.84 10.26 -47.84
CA MET A 36 -24.06 9.29 -46.78
C MET A 36 -22.79 8.48 -46.53
N TRP A 37 -21.74 9.17 -46.11
CA TRP A 37 -20.51 8.57 -45.60
C TRP A 37 -19.96 9.42 -44.46
N GLY A 38 -19.07 8.83 -43.67
CA GLY A 38 -18.35 9.57 -42.66
C GLY A 38 -17.52 8.66 -41.79
N ILE A 39 -16.92 9.26 -40.77
CA ILE A 39 -16.13 8.58 -39.77
C ILE A 39 -16.59 9.01 -38.38
N ARG A 40 -16.68 8.06 -37.47
CA ARG A 40 -16.91 8.31 -36.05
C ARG A 40 -15.62 8.01 -35.31
N GLU A 41 -14.95 9.04 -34.81
CA GLU A 41 -13.75 8.90 -33.98
C GLU A 41 -14.12 8.82 -32.49
N PHE A 42 -13.34 8.06 -31.72
CA PHE A 42 -13.45 7.90 -30.28
C PHE A 42 -12.09 7.54 -29.66
N GLU A 43 -11.96 7.74 -28.35
CA GLU A 43 -10.75 7.34 -27.63
C GLU A 43 -10.62 5.81 -27.56
N GLU A 44 -9.41 5.31 -27.80
CA GLU A 44 -9.13 3.87 -27.73
C GLU A 44 -9.42 3.32 -26.32
N ALA A 45 -9.99 2.12 -26.28
CA ALA A 45 -10.36 1.48 -25.02
C ALA A 45 -9.11 1.05 -24.24
N ASN A 46 -8.98 1.55 -23.00
CA ASN A 46 -7.94 1.11 -22.07
C ASN A 46 -8.27 -0.26 -21.45
N SER A 47 -7.26 -1.12 -21.33
CA SER A 47 -7.41 -2.39 -20.63
C SER A 47 -7.71 -2.19 -19.13
N ALA A 48 -8.38 -3.16 -18.51
CA ALA A 48 -8.67 -3.10 -17.08
C ALA A 48 -7.45 -3.36 -16.16
N ALA A 49 -6.24 -3.52 -16.73
CA ALA A 49 -5.03 -3.88 -15.98
C ALA A 49 -4.65 -2.80 -14.95
N GLU A 50 -4.66 -1.52 -15.35
CA GLU A 50 -4.33 -0.41 -14.44
C GLU A 50 -5.33 -0.32 -13.28
N ARG A 51 -6.63 -0.44 -13.58
CA ARG A 51 -7.69 -0.47 -12.57
C ARG A 51 -7.52 -1.66 -11.61
N ARG A 52 -7.06 -2.82 -12.09
CA ARG A 52 -6.72 -3.97 -11.23
C ARG A 52 -5.56 -3.63 -10.29
N THR A 53 -4.48 -3.04 -10.79
CA THR A 53 -3.31 -2.65 -10.00
C THR A 53 -3.69 -1.68 -8.88
N ASN A 54 -4.43 -0.61 -9.20
CA ASN A 54 -4.88 0.38 -8.21
C ASN A 54 -5.78 -0.24 -7.13
N ARG A 55 -6.69 -1.14 -7.53
CA ARG A 55 -7.55 -1.88 -6.60
C ARG A 55 -6.75 -2.77 -5.65
N VAL A 56 -5.76 -3.49 -6.16
CA VAL A 56 -4.89 -4.36 -5.36
C VAL A 56 -4.08 -3.52 -4.36
N ASN A 57 -3.48 -2.43 -4.80
CA ASN A 57 -2.71 -1.52 -3.94
C ASN A 57 -3.56 -0.93 -2.81
N ARG A 58 -4.78 -0.47 -3.11
CA ARG A 58 -5.72 0.02 -2.09
C ARG A 58 -6.03 -1.04 -1.05
N ARG A 59 -6.39 -2.25 -1.48
CA ARG A 59 -6.71 -3.38 -0.57
C ARG A 59 -5.50 -3.79 0.26
N ARG A 60 -4.29 -3.80 -0.33
CA ARG A 60 -3.04 -4.08 0.38
C ARG A 60 -2.80 -3.07 1.50
N ARG A 61 -2.95 -1.76 1.20
CA ARG A 61 -2.83 -0.69 2.20
C ARG A 61 -3.85 -0.83 3.33
N GLN A 62 -5.12 -1.07 3.00
CA GLN A 62 -6.17 -1.28 4.00
C GLN A 62 -5.84 -2.45 4.94
N ARG A 63 -5.41 -3.59 4.39
CA ARG A 63 -5.02 -4.76 5.20
C ARG A 63 -3.79 -4.48 6.07
N GLN A 64 -2.81 -3.72 5.57
CA GLN A 64 -1.66 -3.29 6.36
C GLN A 64 -2.07 -2.40 7.54
N VAL A 65 -2.99 -1.45 7.31
CA VAL A 65 -3.54 -0.59 8.38
C VAL A 65 -4.24 -1.44 9.44
N VAL A 66 -5.10 -2.37 9.03
CA VAL A 66 -5.78 -3.28 9.97
C VAL A 66 -4.78 -4.09 10.78
N ARG A 67 -3.74 -4.65 10.13
CA ARG A 67 -2.71 -5.45 10.79
C ARG A 67 -1.97 -4.66 11.87
N LEU A 68 -1.54 -3.44 11.55
CA LEU A 68 -0.87 -2.55 12.51
C LEU A 68 -1.84 -2.07 13.60
N GLY A 69 -3.12 -1.86 13.27
CA GLY A 69 -4.17 -1.53 14.22
C GLY A 69 -4.40 -2.64 15.26
N LEU A 70 -4.42 -3.91 14.82
CA LEU A 70 -4.53 -5.07 15.72
C LEU A 70 -3.32 -5.17 16.64
N LEU A 71 -2.11 -5.00 16.10
CA LEU A 71 -0.89 -4.99 16.92
C LEU A 71 -0.94 -3.86 17.95
N LYS A 72 -1.36 -2.65 17.54
CA LYS A 72 -1.58 -1.52 18.45
C LYS A 72 -2.60 -1.86 19.54
N SER A 73 -3.73 -2.51 19.22
CA SER A 73 -4.72 -2.86 20.24
C SER A 73 -4.22 -3.84 21.28
N TYR A 74 -3.39 -4.82 20.89
CA TYR A 74 -2.84 -5.80 21.83
C TYR A 74 -1.87 -5.17 22.84
N PHE A 75 -1.14 -4.13 22.43
CA PHE A 75 -0.17 -3.44 23.27
C PHE A 75 -0.76 -2.22 23.99
N SER A 76 -1.99 -1.81 23.65
CA SER A 76 -2.52 -0.51 24.06
C SER A 76 -2.64 -0.35 25.57
N GLU A 77 -3.11 -1.40 26.26
CA GLU A 77 -3.33 -1.35 27.69
C GLU A 77 -2.00 -1.26 28.46
N GLU A 78 -1.06 -2.14 28.16
CA GLU A 78 0.24 -2.19 28.85
C GLU A 78 1.10 -0.95 28.59
N ILE A 79 1.10 -0.44 27.35
CA ILE A 79 1.81 0.79 27.04
C ILE A 79 1.17 1.98 27.76
N ALA A 80 -0.16 2.05 27.83
CA ALA A 80 -0.85 3.17 28.49
C ALA A 80 -0.57 3.25 30.00
N LYS A 81 -0.27 2.11 30.66
CA LYS A 81 0.16 2.08 32.07
C LYS A 81 1.48 2.80 32.31
N ILE A 82 2.38 2.79 31.32
CA ILE A 82 3.69 3.44 31.39
C ILE A 82 3.62 4.86 30.82
N ASP A 83 2.96 5.01 29.67
CA ASP A 83 2.99 6.21 28.85
C ASP A 83 1.70 6.36 28.03
N PRO A 84 0.69 7.05 28.57
CA PRO A 84 -0.62 7.19 27.93
C PRO A 84 -0.57 7.96 26.60
N ASN A 85 0.50 8.73 26.37
CA ASN A 85 0.64 9.59 25.19
C ASN A 85 1.50 8.96 24.08
N PHE A 86 2.04 7.75 24.28
CA PHE A 86 2.94 7.07 23.34
C PHE A 86 2.37 6.99 21.91
N PHE A 87 1.16 6.43 21.76
CA PHE A 87 0.56 6.28 20.43
C PHE A 87 0.13 7.61 19.82
N ILE A 88 -0.21 8.60 20.64
CA ILE A 88 -0.56 9.95 20.18
C ILE A 88 0.69 10.61 19.59
N ARG A 89 1.86 10.47 20.24
CA ARG A 89 3.14 10.95 19.71
C ARG A 89 3.47 10.31 18.37
N LEU A 90 3.36 8.99 18.27
CA LEU A 90 3.61 8.28 17.01
C LEU A 90 2.69 8.76 15.87
N GLU A 91 1.41 9.00 16.15
CA GLU A 91 0.45 9.50 15.15
C GLU A 91 0.71 10.96 14.73
N ASN A 92 1.18 11.79 15.66
CA ASN A 92 1.52 13.19 15.45
C ASN A 92 2.95 13.41 14.91
N SER A 93 3.75 12.35 14.78
CA SER A 93 5.15 12.44 14.31
C SER A 93 5.31 13.04 12.91
N LYS A 94 4.25 13.00 12.09
CA LYS A 94 4.22 13.56 10.73
C LYS A 94 3.98 15.07 10.67
N TYR A 95 3.57 15.70 11.77
CA TYR A 95 3.20 17.11 11.83
C TYR A 95 4.36 17.99 12.31
N PHE A 96 4.36 19.25 11.87
CA PHE A 96 5.22 20.28 12.46
C PHE A 96 4.79 20.57 13.89
N LEU A 97 5.71 21.14 14.69
CA LEU A 97 5.51 21.31 16.14
C LEU A 97 4.24 22.11 16.45
N GLU A 98 3.93 23.10 15.62
CA GLU A 98 2.78 24.00 15.77
C GLU A 98 1.45 23.28 15.53
N ASP A 99 1.44 22.23 14.71
CA ASP A 99 0.26 21.45 14.32
C ASP A 99 0.06 20.20 15.18
N LYS A 100 0.99 19.88 16.08
CA LYS A 100 0.86 18.74 16.99
C LYS A 100 -0.22 19.02 18.04
N ASP A 101 -0.92 17.96 18.43
CA ASP A 101 -1.79 17.97 19.60
C ASP A 101 -1.02 18.47 20.84
N GLU A 102 -1.66 19.34 21.64
CA GLU A 102 -1.05 20.02 22.78
C GLU A 102 -0.38 19.05 23.76
N ARG A 103 -0.95 17.86 23.95
CA ARG A 103 -0.43 16.82 24.86
C ARG A 103 0.94 16.28 24.43
N VAL A 104 1.28 16.43 23.16
CA VAL A 104 2.47 15.85 22.53
C VAL A 104 3.27 16.88 21.74
N ARG A 105 3.06 18.16 22.04
CA ARG A 105 3.73 19.30 21.40
C ARG A 105 5.18 19.41 21.89
N THR A 106 5.98 18.42 21.54
CA THR A 106 7.39 18.33 21.86
C THR A 106 8.18 17.99 20.61
N LYS A 107 9.50 18.20 20.67
CA LYS A 107 10.42 17.82 19.60
C LYS A 107 10.54 16.31 19.43
N ASN A 108 10.25 15.53 20.47
CA ASN A 108 10.39 14.08 20.46
C ASN A 108 9.13 13.42 19.87
N GLY A 109 9.33 12.48 18.95
CA GLY A 109 8.28 11.77 18.22
C GLY A 109 7.95 10.38 18.77
N VAL A 110 8.83 9.78 19.59
CA VAL A 110 8.64 8.42 20.12
C VAL A 110 8.62 8.43 21.64
N PHE A 111 9.72 8.81 22.28
CA PHE A 111 9.94 8.81 23.72
C PHE A 111 10.11 10.23 24.25
N ASN A 112 9.37 10.56 25.30
CA ASN A 112 9.45 11.87 25.95
C ASN A 112 9.23 11.73 27.45
N ASP A 113 9.88 10.75 28.06
CA ASP A 113 9.84 10.55 29.50
C ASP A 113 10.84 11.51 30.17
N ASP A 114 10.77 11.60 31.49
CA ASP A 114 11.70 12.41 32.27
C ASP A 114 13.14 11.89 32.15
N THR A 115 13.30 10.56 32.13
CA THR A 115 14.59 9.87 32.11
C THR A 115 14.97 9.25 30.76
N TYR A 116 14.05 9.18 29.79
CA TYR A 116 14.29 8.51 28.50
C TYR A 116 13.63 9.27 27.34
N LYS A 117 14.45 9.71 26.38
CA LYS A 117 14.00 10.51 25.22
C LYS A 117 14.51 9.90 23.91
N ASP A 118 13.99 10.41 22.80
CA ASP A 118 14.41 10.00 21.45
C ASP A 118 15.94 9.99 21.27
N VAL A 119 16.65 10.97 21.85
CA VAL A 119 18.11 11.06 21.76
C VAL A 119 18.79 9.84 22.39
N ASP A 120 18.27 9.36 23.52
CA ASP A 120 18.79 8.19 24.21
C ASP A 120 18.47 6.92 23.39
N TYR A 121 17.22 6.80 22.92
CA TYR A 121 16.79 5.71 22.04
C TYR A 121 17.65 5.58 20.78
N TYR A 122 17.91 6.68 20.05
CA TYR A 122 18.73 6.64 18.85
C TYR A 122 20.23 6.45 19.12
N ARG A 123 20.70 6.78 20.34
CA ARG A 123 22.07 6.48 20.78
C ARG A 123 22.24 4.99 21.08
N GLU A 124 21.26 4.38 21.72
CA GLU A 124 21.24 2.94 22.03
C GLU A 124 21.00 2.08 20.79
N TYR A 125 20.06 2.51 19.94
CA TYR A 125 19.64 1.79 18.74
C TYR A 125 19.71 2.70 17.51
N PRO A 126 20.89 2.83 16.88
CA PRO A 126 21.06 3.69 15.71
C PRO A 126 20.14 3.33 14.54
N THR A 127 19.74 2.06 14.45
CA THR A 127 18.71 1.59 13.50
C THR A 127 17.73 0.65 14.17
N ILE A 128 16.56 0.49 13.57
CA ILE A 128 15.55 -0.48 14.04
C ILE A 128 16.08 -1.93 14.08
N PHE A 129 17.12 -2.24 13.31
CA PHE A 129 17.73 -3.57 13.29
C PHE A 129 18.61 -3.81 14.52
N HIS A 130 19.24 -2.78 15.09
CA HIS A 130 19.95 -2.90 16.37
C HIS A 130 18.96 -3.26 17.49
N LEU A 131 17.80 -2.61 17.52
CA LEU A 131 16.73 -2.95 18.47
C LEU A 131 16.22 -4.38 18.26
N ARG A 132 15.98 -4.78 17.01
CA ARG A 132 15.53 -6.15 16.70
C ARG A 132 16.56 -7.20 17.12
N LYS A 133 17.85 -6.94 16.91
CA LYS A 133 18.94 -7.83 17.35
C LYS A 133 18.97 -7.96 18.88
N ALA A 134 18.94 -6.83 19.59
CA ALA A 134 18.91 -6.83 21.06
C ALA A 134 17.74 -7.66 21.63
N LEU A 135 16.56 -7.57 21.00
CA LEU A 135 15.39 -8.36 21.39
C LEU A 135 15.46 -9.85 21.01
N LEU A 136 16.35 -10.26 20.10
CA LEU A 136 16.58 -11.68 19.80
C LEU A 136 17.57 -12.30 20.78
N ASP A 137 18.50 -11.51 21.33
CA ASP A 137 19.54 -11.98 22.25
C ASP A 137 19.06 -12.10 23.72
N ILE A 138 17.74 -11.99 23.97
CA ILE A 138 17.13 -11.98 25.32
C ILE A 138 17.50 -13.23 26.12
N ASP A 139 17.47 -14.41 25.50
CA ASP A 139 17.78 -15.66 26.19
C ASP A 139 19.23 -15.73 26.67
N SER A 140 20.13 -15.02 26.00
CA SER A 140 21.56 -14.96 26.37
C SER A 140 21.86 -13.90 27.43
N THR A 141 21.09 -12.80 27.45
CA THR A 141 21.34 -11.64 28.33
C THR A 141 20.47 -11.64 29.59
N GLY A 142 19.29 -12.27 29.55
CA GLY A 142 18.29 -12.21 30.62
C GLY A 142 17.67 -10.82 30.80
N GLU A 143 17.85 -9.91 29.84
CA GLU A 143 17.40 -8.53 29.92
C GLU A 143 15.88 -8.40 29.79
N LYS A 144 15.31 -7.45 30.53
CA LYS A 144 13.90 -7.07 30.42
C LYS A 144 13.78 -5.76 29.65
N TYR A 145 13.00 -5.79 28.58
CA TYR A 145 12.81 -4.65 27.69
C TYR A 145 11.50 -3.92 27.97
N ASP A 146 11.52 -2.60 27.77
CA ASP A 146 10.31 -1.77 27.76
C ASP A 146 9.34 -2.27 26.67
N VAL A 147 8.07 -2.43 27.02
CA VAL A 147 7.01 -2.89 26.11
C VAL A 147 6.86 -2.00 24.87
N ARG A 148 7.19 -0.70 24.96
CA ARG A 148 7.21 0.24 23.83
C ARG A 148 8.28 -0.13 22.81
N LEU A 149 9.46 -0.57 23.25
CA LEU A 149 10.54 -1.04 22.38
C LEU A 149 10.12 -2.33 21.64
N VAL A 150 9.53 -3.27 22.37
CA VAL A 150 8.96 -4.50 21.77
C VAL A 150 7.92 -4.17 20.71
N TYR A 151 7.01 -3.23 21.00
CA TYR A 151 6.01 -2.77 20.04
C TYR A 151 6.64 -2.17 18.77
N LEU A 152 7.69 -1.34 18.90
CA LEU A 152 8.35 -0.73 17.74
C LEU A 152 9.01 -1.78 16.83
N ALA A 153 9.69 -2.77 17.42
CA ALA A 153 10.32 -3.86 16.68
C ALA A 153 9.29 -4.71 15.93
N LEU A 154 8.23 -5.15 16.61
CA LEU A 154 7.17 -5.93 15.98
C LEU A 154 6.42 -5.10 14.93
N SER A 155 6.14 -3.83 15.20
CA SER A 155 5.48 -2.95 14.23
C SER A 155 6.30 -2.81 12.94
N ASN A 156 7.63 -2.72 13.05
CA ASN A 156 8.52 -2.71 11.90
C ASN A 156 8.41 -4.02 11.10
N MET A 157 8.49 -5.18 11.76
CA MET A 157 8.38 -6.49 11.11
C MET A 157 7.02 -6.70 10.42
N PHE A 158 5.93 -6.31 11.07
CA PHE A 158 4.57 -6.46 10.53
C PHE A 158 4.28 -5.47 9.38
N LYS A 159 4.92 -4.30 9.40
CA LYS A 159 4.87 -3.31 8.31
C LYS A 159 5.71 -3.76 7.11
N HIS A 160 6.89 -4.32 7.34
CA HIS A 160 7.89 -4.71 6.34
C HIS A 160 8.11 -6.23 6.31
N ARG A 161 7.01 -6.99 6.22
CA ARG A 161 6.96 -8.45 6.45
C ARG A 161 7.55 -9.37 5.36
N GLY A 162 8.30 -8.84 4.40
CA GLY A 162 8.82 -9.62 3.27
C GLY A 162 7.76 -10.24 2.35
N HIS A 163 8.17 -11.22 1.55
CA HIS A 163 7.32 -11.98 0.63
C HIS A 163 6.97 -13.37 1.20
N PHE A 164 5.90 -13.98 0.70
CA PHE A 164 5.39 -15.29 1.13
C PHE A 164 5.39 -16.25 -0.06
N LEU A 165 6.54 -16.36 -0.74
CA LEU A 165 6.68 -17.17 -1.97
C LEU A 165 7.10 -18.61 -1.66
N LEU A 166 7.71 -18.83 -0.49
CA LEU A 166 8.09 -20.15 -0.03
C LEU A 166 6.87 -20.83 0.56
N ASN A 167 6.55 -22.03 0.08
CA ASN A 167 5.56 -22.89 0.70
C ASN A 167 6.23 -23.60 1.88
N ALA A 168 5.73 -23.38 3.09
CA ALA A 168 6.22 -24.03 4.30
C ALA A 168 5.66 -25.46 4.46
N GLU A 169 5.23 -26.10 3.37
CA GLU A 169 4.86 -27.52 3.38
C GLU A 169 6.14 -28.33 3.12
N GLY A 170 6.88 -28.60 4.20
CA GLY A 170 8.05 -29.48 4.26
C GLY A 170 9.34 -28.74 4.57
N ASP A 171 9.87 -28.92 5.79
CA ASP A 171 11.26 -28.69 6.29
C ASP A 171 12.09 -27.47 5.83
N ALA A 172 11.53 -26.54 5.05
CA ALA A 172 12.28 -25.50 4.34
C ALA A 172 12.67 -24.29 5.20
N LEU A 173 12.38 -24.34 6.50
CA LEU A 173 12.88 -23.40 7.50
C LEU A 173 13.26 -24.20 8.74
N ASN A 174 14.33 -24.98 8.64
CA ASN A 174 14.99 -25.52 9.82
C ASN A 174 15.50 -24.34 10.66
N THR A 175 15.12 -24.27 11.93
CA THR A 175 15.59 -23.27 12.90
C THR A 175 17.12 -23.15 12.91
N GLU A 176 17.83 -24.25 12.65
CA GLU A 176 19.30 -24.26 12.53
C GLU A 176 19.83 -23.45 11.33
N GLN A 177 19.10 -23.41 10.20
CA GLN A 177 19.49 -22.58 9.05
C GLN A 177 19.26 -21.09 9.34
N VAL A 178 18.25 -20.79 10.15
CA VAL A 178 17.98 -19.43 10.62
C VAL A 178 19.12 -18.99 11.54
N ASP A 179 19.53 -19.83 12.49
CA ASP A 179 20.62 -19.55 13.43
C ASP A 179 21.98 -19.38 12.73
N LEU A 180 22.28 -20.19 11.72
CA LEU A 180 23.49 -20.04 10.89
C LEU A 180 23.56 -18.69 10.18
N VAL A 181 22.43 -18.20 9.65
CA VAL A 181 22.35 -16.88 8.99
C VAL A 181 22.41 -15.73 9.99
N TYR A 182 21.99 -15.95 11.25
CA TYR A 182 22.04 -14.92 12.30
C TYR A 182 23.41 -14.79 12.99
N GLN A 183 24.28 -15.81 12.91
CA GLN A 183 25.61 -15.79 13.54
C GLN A 183 26.77 -15.34 12.61
N GLU A 184 26.54 -15.26 11.29
CA GLU A 184 27.44 -14.57 10.36
C GLU A 184 27.20 -13.04 10.31
#